data_AF-A0A9D1TLJ5-F1
#
_entry.id   AF-A0A9D1TLJ5-F1
#
_cell.length_a   1.000
_cell.length_b   1.000
_cell.length_c   1.000
_cell.angle_alpha   90.00
_cell.angle_beta   90.00
_cell.angle_gamma   90.00
#
_symmetry.space_group_name_H-M   'P 1'
#
loop_
_entity.id
_entity.type
_entity.pdbx_description
1 polymer ?
#
loop_
_entity_poly.entity_id
_entity_poly.type
_entity_poly.pdbx_seq_one_letter_code
_entity_poly.pdbx_strand_id
1 'polypeptide(L)'
;YSEGMFRQECTVRLYDAADKELSERDIKWIWNNTPIISVSCPIYKTKAVRVVPSVDDTVDLSALKCGPSEVVIYGNNDYIEGVSEVSTETVTVSDFLSGGEVTKKLILPDWAKAVDDISEVKISANSD
;
A
#
# COMPACT_ATOMS: atom_id res chain seq x y z
N TYR A 1 3.39 -17.01 -14.20
CA TYR A 1 2.35 -16.29 -14.95
C TYR A 1 1.72 -17.23 -15.96
N SER A 2 0.71 -17.96 -15.53
CA SER A 2 -0.11 -18.85 -16.37
C SER A 2 -1.57 -18.54 -16.00
N GLU A 3 -2.37 -18.20 -17.00
CA GLU A 3 -3.82 -17.93 -16.92
C GLU A 3 -4.24 -16.65 -16.20
N GLY A 4 -3.77 -15.50 -16.74
CA GLY A 4 -4.04 -14.14 -16.26
C GLY A 4 -5.52 -13.74 -16.15
N MET A 5 -6.21 -14.22 -15.14
CA MET A 5 -7.45 -13.64 -14.63
C MET A 5 -7.27 -13.26 -13.16
N PHE A 6 -7.12 -11.96 -12.92
CA PHE A 6 -7.20 -11.38 -11.58
C PHE A 6 -8.65 -11.45 -11.10
N ARG A 7 -8.95 -12.34 -10.15
CA ARG A 7 -10.23 -12.38 -9.44
C ARG A 7 -10.07 -11.61 -8.14
N GLN A 8 -10.75 -10.48 -8.03
CA GLN A 8 -10.89 -9.73 -6.78
C GLN A 8 -12.35 -9.79 -6.33
N GLU A 9 -12.58 -10.19 -5.07
CA GLU A 9 -13.88 -10.06 -4.44
C GLU A 9 -14.15 -8.58 -4.16
N CYS A 10 -15.12 -8.00 -4.86
CA CYS A 10 -15.52 -6.61 -4.66
C CYS A 10 -16.82 -6.57 -3.84
N THR A 11 -16.79 -5.90 -2.69
CA THR A 11 -18.03 -5.60 -1.95
C THR A 11 -18.75 -4.43 -2.63
N VAL A 12 -19.93 -4.69 -3.17
CA VAL A 12 -20.79 -3.65 -3.75
C VAL A 12 -21.52 -2.94 -2.61
N ARG A 13 -21.35 -1.62 -2.51
CA ARG A 13 -22.13 -0.75 -1.62
C ARG A 13 -23.13 0.04 -2.44
N LEU A 14 -24.36 0.14 -1.95
CA LEU A 14 -25.43 0.88 -2.61
C LEU A 14 -25.68 2.18 -1.86
N TYR A 15 -25.82 3.27 -2.61
CA TYR A 15 -26.09 4.61 -2.09
C TYR A 15 -27.42 5.12 -2.67
N ASP A 16 -28.15 5.93 -1.92
CA ASP A 16 -29.33 6.64 -2.44
C ASP A 16 -28.94 7.90 -3.23
N ALA A 17 -29.94 8.62 -3.76
CA ALA A 17 -29.72 9.85 -4.54
C ALA A 17 -29.12 11.01 -3.73
N ALA A 18 -28.96 10.85 -2.41
CA ALA A 18 -28.35 11.82 -1.51
C ALA A 18 -26.99 11.33 -0.98
N ASP A 19 -26.35 10.36 -1.65
CA ASP A 19 -25.06 9.75 -1.29
C ASP A 19 -25.03 9.04 0.07
N LYS A 20 -26.18 8.58 0.57
CA LYS A 20 -26.25 7.81 1.82
C LYS A 20 -26.18 6.30 1.55
N GLU A 21 -25.27 5.60 2.22
CA GLU A 21 -25.14 4.14 2.15
C GLU A 21 -26.41 3.43 2.67
N LEU A 22 -26.94 2.49 1.89
CA LEU A 22 -28.16 1.74 2.18
C LEU A 22 -27.85 0.49 3.01
N SER A 23 -28.68 0.22 4.02
CA SER A 23 -28.53 -0.97 4.88
C SER A 23 -29.24 -2.21 4.30
N GLU A 24 -28.92 -3.42 4.75
CA GLU A 24 -29.57 -4.67 4.31
C GLU A 24 -31.11 -4.66 4.39
N ARG A 25 -31.70 -3.88 5.31
CA ARG A 25 -33.16 -3.72 5.41
C ARG A 25 -33.74 -2.86 4.29
N ASP A 26 -32.97 -1.89 3.81
CA ASP A 26 -33.35 -0.97 2.73
C ASP A 26 -33.13 -1.61 1.35
N ILE A 27 -32.18 -2.55 1.25
CA ILE A 27 -31.84 -3.28 0.01
C ILE A 27 -32.97 -4.21 -0.46
N LYS A 28 -33.81 -4.72 0.46
CA LYS A 28 -34.90 -5.66 0.15
C LYS A 28 -35.95 -5.14 -0.84
N TRP A 29 -35.98 -3.84 -1.11
CA TRP A 29 -36.97 -3.19 -1.97
C TRP A 29 -36.36 -2.45 -3.17
N ILE A 30 -35.06 -2.61 -3.46
CA ILE A 30 -34.43 -1.98 -4.61
C ILE A 30 -34.77 -2.79 -5.87
N TRP A 31 -35.80 -2.35 -6.58
CA TRP A 31 -36.07 -2.80 -7.95
C TRP A 31 -35.23 -1.98 -8.93
N ASN A 32 -34.07 -2.50 -9.32
CA ASN A 32 -33.32 -1.92 -10.42
C ASN A 32 -33.95 -2.36 -11.75
N ASN A 33 -34.93 -1.59 -12.25
CA ASN A 33 -35.54 -1.79 -13.58
C ASN A 33 -34.64 -1.29 -14.73
N THR A 34 -33.41 -0.87 -14.43
CA THR A 34 -32.40 -0.49 -15.41
C THR A 34 -31.48 -1.69 -15.65
N PRO A 35 -31.41 -2.25 -16.87
CA PRO A 35 -30.58 -3.42 -17.17
C PRO A 35 -29.07 -3.12 -17.12
N ILE A 36 -28.67 -1.92 -16.72
CA ILE A 36 -27.30 -1.42 -16.80
C ILE A 36 -26.86 -0.94 -15.42
N ILE A 37 -25.96 -1.69 -14.80
CA ILE A 37 -25.19 -1.27 -13.64
C ILE A 37 -23.84 -0.76 -14.17
N SER A 38 -23.55 0.52 -13.98
CA SER A 38 -22.25 1.08 -14.36
C SER A 38 -21.26 0.88 -13.21
N VAL A 39 -20.33 -0.05 -13.38
CA VAL A 39 -19.23 -0.28 -12.44
C VAL A 39 -17.99 0.43 -12.98
N SER A 40 -17.49 1.41 -12.23
CA SER A 40 -16.21 2.05 -12.50
C SER A 40 -15.15 1.34 -11.66
N CYS A 41 -14.33 0.50 -12.30
CA CYS A 41 -13.11 -0.03 -11.68
C CYS A 41 -11.92 0.84 -12.13
N PRO A 42 -11.38 1.71 -11.26
CA PRO A 42 -10.20 2.47 -11.62
C PRO A 42 -9.03 1.51 -11.83
N ILE A 43 -8.48 1.50 -13.05
CA ILE A 43 -7.26 0.75 -13.35
C ILE A 43 -6.10 1.58 -12.80
N TYR A 44 -5.67 1.26 -11.59
CA TYR A 44 -4.48 1.84 -11.01
C TYR A 44 -3.25 1.24 -11.67
N LYS A 45 -2.32 2.10 -12.08
CA LYS A 45 -0.96 1.68 -12.42
C LYS A 45 -0.30 1.16 -11.14
N THR A 46 0.50 0.12 -11.29
CA THR A 46 1.41 -0.33 -10.24
C THR A 46 2.82 0.09 -10.61
N LYS A 47 3.63 0.39 -9.59
CA LYS A 47 5.05 0.69 -9.78
C LYS A 47 5.86 0.08 -8.66
N ALA A 48 6.94 -0.59 -9.02
CA ALA A 48 7.92 -1.05 -8.06
C ALA A 48 8.83 0.12 -7.67
N VAL A 49 8.97 0.38 -6.38
CA VAL A 49 9.72 1.50 -5.81
C VAL A 49 10.70 1.00 -4.77
N ARG A 50 11.88 1.60 -4.75
CA ARG A 50 12.94 1.21 -3.82
C ARG A 50 12.58 1.59 -2.39
N VAL A 51 12.83 0.71 -1.43
CA VAL A 51 12.74 1.04 -0.01
C VAL A 51 14.09 1.49 0.50
N VAL A 52 14.11 2.65 1.15
CA VAL A 52 15.32 3.23 1.75
C VAL A 52 15.07 3.44 3.25
N PRO A 53 15.97 3.02 4.15
CA PRO A 53 15.80 3.30 5.57
C PRO A 53 15.93 4.80 5.81
N SER A 54 15.03 5.37 6.61
CA SER A 54 15.24 6.71 7.16
C SER A 54 16.10 6.58 8.41
N VAL A 55 17.22 7.29 8.48
CA VAL A 55 18.14 7.25 9.63
C VAL A 55 18.31 8.63 10.24
N ASP A 56 18.61 8.67 11.53
CA ASP A 56 19.13 9.88 12.17
C ASP A 56 20.66 10.01 11.98
N ASP A 57 21.23 11.11 12.47
CA ASP A 57 22.67 11.39 12.37
C ASP A 57 23.56 10.40 13.15
N THR A 58 22.97 9.47 13.91
CA THR A 58 23.69 8.51 14.75
C THR A 58 23.92 7.16 14.05
N VAL A 59 23.27 6.93 12.91
CA VAL A 59 23.33 5.66 12.17
C VAL A 59 23.87 5.88 10.76
N ASP A 60 24.85 5.09 10.35
CA ASP A 60 25.34 5.09 8.97
C ASP A 60 24.35 4.35 8.06
N LEU A 61 23.71 5.10 7.16
CA LEU A 61 22.76 4.56 6.17
C LEU A 61 23.39 3.44 5.31
N SER A 62 24.68 3.54 4.99
CA SER A 62 25.36 2.59 4.10
C SER A 62 25.51 1.19 4.70
N ALA A 63 25.40 1.08 6.03
CA ALA A 63 25.45 -0.18 6.76
C ALA A 63 24.10 -0.91 6.83
N LEU A 64 23.00 -0.27 6.40
CA LEU A 64 21.65 -0.81 6.54
C LEU A 64 21.12 -1.43 5.24
N LYS A 65 20.43 -2.56 5.37
CA LYS A 65 19.67 -3.20 4.28
C LYS A 65 18.20 -3.33 4.67
N CYS A 66 17.30 -2.98 3.74
CA CYS A 66 15.85 -3.18 3.88
C CYS A 66 15.42 -4.51 3.24
N GLY A 67 14.57 -5.25 3.95
CA GLY A 67 13.90 -6.45 3.50
C GLY A 67 12.38 -6.28 3.61
N PRO A 68 11.64 -6.13 2.50
CA PRO A 68 12.12 -6.12 1.12
C PRO A 68 12.84 -4.81 0.74
N SER A 69 13.74 -4.88 -0.25
CA SER A 69 14.45 -3.71 -0.79
C SER A 69 13.63 -2.91 -1.81
N GLU A 70 12.53 -3.49 -2.26
CA GLU A 70 11.60 -2.92 -3.22
C GLU A 70 10.18 -3.33 -2.83
N VAL A 71 9.24 -2.40 -2.97
CA VAL A 71 7.82 -2.63 -2.74
C VAL A 71 7.04 -2.17 -3.96
N VAL A 72 5.97 -2.88 -4.28
CA VAL A 72 5.07 -2.46 -5.36
C VAL A 72 4.00 -1.57 -4.75
N ILE A 73 3.82 -0.36 -5.29
CA ILE A 73 2.79 0.59 -4.88
C ILE A 73 1.77 0.80 -5.98
N TYR A 74 0.56 1.21 -5.60
CA TYR A 74 -0.51 1.65 -6.49
C TYR A 74 -1.24 2.86 -5.90
N GLY A 75 -1.92 3.64 -6.74
CA GLY A 75 -2.63 4.84 -6.31
C GLY A 75 -2.88 5.79 -7.48
N ASN A 76 -2.84 7.09 -7.23
CA ASN A 76 -3.06 8.10 -8.26
C ASN A 76 -2.07 7.97 -9.44
N ASN A 77 -2.60 7.69 -10.63
CA ASN A 77 -1.84 7.47 -11.85
C ASN A 77 -1.03 8.68 -12.33
N ASP A 78 -1.42 9.90 -11.94
CA ASP A 78 -0.73 11.13 -12.33
C ASP A 78 0.55 11.33 -11.51
N TYR A 79 0.61 10.78 -10.30
CA TYR A 79 1.72 10.98 -9.36
C TYR A 79 2.65 9.77 -9.25
N ILE A 80 2.15 8.56 -9.55
CA ILE A 80 2.90 7.31 -9.35
C ILE A 80 4.20 7.25 -10.15
N GLU A 81 4.24 7.84 -11.34
CA GLU A 81 5.46 7.87 -12.17
C GLU A 81 6.58 8.69 -11.50
N GLY A 82 6.24 9.67 -10.66
CA GLY A 82 7.19 10.52 -9.96
C GLY A 82 7.82 9.88 -8.71
N VAL A 83 7.30 8.76 -8.22
CA VAL A 83 7.83 8.09 -7.02
C VAL A 83 8.91 7.09 -7.44
N SER A 84 10.15 7.31 -7.03
CA SER A 84 11.26 6.37 -7.24
C SER A 84 11.58 5.55 -5.99
N GLU A 85 11.35 6.13 -4.82
CA GLU A 85 11.70 5.55 -3.53
C GLU A 85 10.68 5.92 -2.46
N VAL A 86 10.61 5.08 -1.44
CA VAL A 86 9.79 5.26 -0.24
C VAL A 86 10.66 4.96 0.98
N SER A 87 10.40 5.67 2.07
CA SER A 87 11.21 5.57 3.28
C SER A 87 10.49 4.84 4.40
N THR A 88 11.23 4.37 5.39
CA THR A 88 10.66 3.89 6.65
C THR A 88 10.50 5.03 7.66
N GLU A 89 9.87 4.76 8.79
CA GLU A 89 10.07 5.57 10.00
C GLU A 89 11.55 5.66 10.36
N THR A 90 11.94 6.74 11.02
CA THR A 90 13.31 7.00 11.42
C THR A 90 13.84 5.90 12.34
N VAL A 91 15.01 5.39 11.97
CA VAL A 91 15.79 4.40 12.70
C VAL A 91 16.88 5.11 13.47
N THR A 92 17.10 4.67 14.70
CA THR A 92 18.13 5.17 15.62
C THR A 92 18.99 4.01 16.11
N VAL A 93 20.18 4.27 16.65
CA VAL A 93 21.03 3.22 17.25
C VAL A 93 20.30 2.43 18.35
N SER A 94 19.40 3.09 19.08
CA SER A 94 18.62 2.47 20.16
C SER A 94 17.74 1.32 19.69
N ASP A 95 17.30 1.36 18.42
CA ASP A 95 16.46 0.34 17.81
C ASP A 95 17.18 -1.01 17.63
N PHE A 96 18.53 -0.99 17.61
CA PHE A 96 19.37 -2.18 17.42
C PHE A 96 20.01 -2.69 18.73
N LEU A 97 19.63 -2.14 19.89
CA LEU A 97 20.19 -2.57 21.17
C LEU A 97 19.83 -4.02 21.55
N SER A 98 18.71 -4.52 21.02
CA SER A 98 18.20 -5.87 21.24
C SER A 98 18.63 -6.88 20.17
N GLY A 99 19.34 -6.45 19.11
CA GLY A 99 19.77 -7.29 18.01
C GLY A 99 20.13 -6.51 16.74
N GLY A 100 20.68 -7.18 15.73
CA GLY A 100 21.09 -6.56 14.47
C GLY A 100 19.95 -6.24 13.50
N GLU A 101 18.68 -6.38 13.91
CA GLU A 101 17.52 -6.25 13.06
C GLU A 101 16.38 -5.51 13.77
N VAL A 102 15.69 -4.63 13.04
CA VAL A 102 14.49 -3.92 13.52
C VAL A 102 13.41 -3.91 12.45
N THR A 103 12.14 -3.98 12.85
CA THR A 103 11.00 -3.77 11.95
C THR A 103 10.49 -2.34 12.11
N LYS A 104 10.34 -1.62 10.99
CA LYS A 104 9.81 -0.25 10.98
C LYS A 104 8.68 -0.12 10.00
N LYS A 105 7.78 0.81 10.31
CA LYS A 105 6.67 1.15 9.43
C LYS A 105 7.17 1.77 8.13
N LEU A 106 6.56 1.38 7.02
CA LEU A 106 6.76 1.98 5.70
C LEU A 106 5.96 3.27 5.60
N ILE A 107 6.63 4.35 5.19
CA ILE A 107 6.00 5.65 4.95
C ILE A 107 5.73 5.77 3.45
N LEU A 108 4.45 5.68 3.11
CA LEU A 108 3.94 5.90 1.76
C LEU A 108 3.32 7.30 1.66
N PRO A 109 3.32 7.91 0.46
CA PRO A 109 2.49 9.09 0.21
C PRO A 109 1.01 8.81 0.53
N ASP A 110 0.28 9.81 1.03
CA ASP A 110 -1.12 9.66 1.46
C ASP A 110 -2.07 9.11 0.38
N TRP A 111 -1.73 9.29 -0.89
CA TRP A 111 -2.50 8.79 -2.05
C TRP A 111 -2.12 7.38 -2.49
N ALA A 112 -1.05 6.80 -1.95
CA ALA A 112 -0.48 5.52 -2.37
C ALA A 112 -0.75 4.41 -1.36
N LYS A 113 -0.82 3.18 -1.86
CA LYS A 113 -0.89 1.96 -1.05
C LYS A 113 0.12 0.94 -1.57
N ALA A 114 0.65 0.12 -0.68
CA ALA A 114 1.46 -1.03 -1.08
C ALA A 114 0.55 -2.17 -1.55
N VAL A 115 0.99 -2.90 -2.57
CA VAL A 115 0.43 -4.21 -2.93
C VAL A 115 0.70 -5.18 -1.78
N ASP A 116 -0.21 -6.14 -1.57
CA ASP A 116 -0.16 -7.12 -0.47
C ASP A 116 -0.21 -6.50 0.95
N ASP A 117 -0.67 -5.25 1.06
CA ASP A 117 -0.82 -4.52 2.32
C ASP A 117 0.46 -4.47 3.17
N ILE A 118 1.63 -4.41 2.51
CA ILE A 118 2.92 -4.25 3.19
C ILE A 118 2.96 -2.89 3.90
N SER A 119 2.91 -2.93 5.23
CA SER A 119 2.93 -1.76 6.10
C SER A 119 4.23 -1.60 6.88
N GLU A 120 5.04 -2.66 6.92
CA GLU A 120 6.28 -2.73 7.70
C GLU A 120 7.40 -3.39 6.89
N VAL A 121 8.62 -2.95 7.14
CA VAL A 121 9.84 -3.42 6.48
C VAL A 121 10.87 -3.74 7.54
N LYS A 122 11.58 -4.86 7.34
CA LYS A 122 12.69 -5.27 8.20
C LYS A 122 13.96 -4.56 7.77
N ILE A 123 14.71 -4.02 8.72
CA ILE A 123 15.97 -3.31 8.50
C ILE A 123 17.04 -4.07 9.26
N SER A 124 18.08 -4.52 8.56
CA SER A 124 19.23 -5.21 9.15
C SER A 124 20.45 -4.31 9.10
N ALA A 125 21.16 -4.23 10.23
CA ALA A 125 22.49 -3.64 10.35
C ALA A 125 23.62 -4.65 10.10
N ASN A 126 23.28 -5.95 10.01
CA ASN A 126 24.23 -6.99 9.66
C ASN A 126 24.06 -7.36 8.18
N SER A 127 25.09 -7.05 7.40
CA SER A 127 25.31 -7.62 6.09
C SER A 127 25.81 -9.05 6.25
N ASP A 128 25.04 -10.04 5.79
CA ASP A 128 25.66 -11.12 5.02
C ASP A 128 26.13 -10.55 3.67
#